data_AF-A0A538PJ20-F1
#
_entry.id   AF-A0A538PJ20-F1
#
_cell.length_a   1.000
_cell.length_b   1.000
_cell.length_c   1.000
_cell.angle_alpha   90.00
_cell.angle_beta   90.00
_cell.angle_gamma   90.00
#
_symmetry.space_group_name_H-M   'P 1'
#
loop_
_entity.id
_entity.type
_entity.pdbx_description
1 polymer ?
#
loop_
_entity_poly.entity_id
_entity_poly.type
_entity_poly.pdbx_seq_one_letter_code
_entity_poly.pdbx_strand_id
1 'polypeptide(L)' 'MDVVYAAERPSIAKLLGDYIKQDVSPEDIDVAENPAETGSFLIGWRFRRYMLSPAGRIHDFPAPSGQ' A
#
# COMPACT_ATOMS: atom_id res chain seq x y z
N MET A 1 -14.82 16.39 8.52
CA MET A 1 -14.32 16.80 7.19
C MET A 1 -13.40 15.67 6.78
N ASP A 2 -14.04 14.60 6.30
CA ASP A 2 -13.54 13.23 6.28
C ASP A 2 -13.06 12.89 4.87
N VAL A 3 -12.00 13.59 4.48
CA VAL A 3 -11.11 13.23 3.37
C VAL A 3 -9.98 12.52 4.12
N VAL A 4 -9.83 11.19 4.13
CA VAL A 4 -9.33 10.35 3.04
C VAL A 4 -9.63 8.86 3.35
N TYR A 5 -10.82 8.33 3.06
CA TYR A 5 -11.07 6.86 3.15
C TYR A 5 -11.16 6.16 1.79
N ALA A 6 -10.88 6.91 0.72
CA ALA A 6 -11.04 6.48 -0.65
C ALA A 6 -9.89 6.97 -1.54
N ALA A 7 -8.64 6.85 -1.08
CA ALA A 7 -7.59 6.53 -2.04
C ALA A 7 -7.96 5.13 -2.56
N GLU A 8 -8.76 5.12 -3.62
CA GLU A 8 -9.58 3.98 -4.02
C GLU A 8 -8.68 2.74 -4.12
N ARG A 9 -8.94 1.72 -3.28
CA ARG A 9 -8.26 0.41 -3.33
C ARG A 9 -7.94 -0.07 -4.76
N PRO A 10 -8.80 0.09 -5.78
CA PRO A 10 -8.44 -0.20 -7.18
C PRO A 10 -7.24 0.58 -7.72
N SER A 11 -7.10 1.87 -7.41
CA SER A 11 -5.95 2.68 -7.80
C SER A 11 -4.67 2.22 -7.13
N ILE A 12 -4.74 1.86 -5.84
CA ILE A 12 -3.61 1.31 -5.09
C ILE A 12 -3.21 -0.07 -5.62
N ALA A 13 -4.18 -0.94 -5.88
CA ALA A 13 -3.97 -2.25 -6.46
C ALA A 13 -3.30 -2.16 -7.83
N LYS A 14 -3.76 -1.23 -8.68
CA LYS A 14 -3.16 -0.97 -9.98
C LYS A 14 -1.73 -0.46 -9.88
N LEU A 15 -1.45 0.47 -8.98
CA LEU A 15 -0.09 0.95 -8.72
C LEU A 15 0.82 -0.17 -8.21
N LEU A 16 0.32 -0.98 -7.27
CA LEU A 16 1.06 -2.12 -6.73
C LEU A 16 1.34 -3.13 -7.84
N GLY A 17 0.34 -3.48 -8.63
CA GLY A 17 0.45 -4.39 -9.75
C GLY A 17 1.46 -3.93 -10.80
N ASP A 18 1.48 -2.64 -11.13
CA ASP A 18 2.51 -2.09 -12.03
C ASP A 18 3.91 -2.16 -11.41
N TYR A 19 4.04 -1.91 -10.11
CA TYR A 19 5.32 -1.97 -9.39
C TYR A 19 5.88 -3.40 -9.35
N ILE A 20 5.07 -4.40 -9.00
CA ILE A 20 5.49 -5.80 -8.91
C ILE A 20 5.36 -6.57 -10.22
N LYS A 21 4.89 -5.90 -11.29
CA LYS A 21 4.61 -6.46 -12.62
C LYS A 21 3.71 -7.70 -12.58
N GLN A 22 2.69 -7.69 -11.72
CA GLN A 22 1.69 -8.74 -11.59
C GLN A 22 0.29 -8.14 -11.52
N ASP A 23 -0.71 -8.94 -11.89
CA ASP A 23 -2.10 -8.56 -11.69
C ASP A 23 -2.42 -8.62 -10.19
N VAL A 24 -2.91 -7.51 -9.65
CA VAL A 24 -3.25 -7.36 -8.23
C VAL A 24 -4.69 -6.92 -8.14
N SER A 25 -5.52 -7.77 -7.55
CA SER A 25 -6.92 -7.44 -7.32
C SER A 25 -7.05 -6.53 -6.09
N PRO A 26 -7.91 -5.50 -6.13
CA PRO A 26 -8.17 -4.63 -4.99
C PRO A 26 -8.78 -5.32 -3.78
N GLU A 27 -9.37 -6.50 -3.99
CA GLU A 27 -9.89 -7.37 -2.93
C GLU A 27 -8.82 -8.26 -2.27
N ASP A 28 -7.66 -8.45 -2.94
CA ASP A 28 -6.55 -9.26 -2.43
C ASP A 28 -5.54 -8.42 -1.63
N ILE A 29 -5.70 -7.09 -1.67
CA ILE A 29 -4.88 -6.14 -0.91
C ILE A 29 -5.63 -5.62 0.31
N ASP A 30 -4.89 -5.49 1.40
CA ASP A 30 -5.32 -4.78 2.59
C ASP A 30 -4.64 -3.40 2.59
N VAL A 31 -5.40 -2.33 2.81
CA VAL A 31 -4.87 -0.97 2.84
C VAL A 31 -5.24 -0.34 4.17
N ALA A 32 -4.22 0.09 4.92
CA ALA A 32 -4.37 0.78 6.19
C ALA A 32 -3.60 2.10 6.16
N GLU A 33 -4.12 3.15 6.78
CA GLU A 33 -3.38 4.39 6.97
C GLU A 33 -2.21 4.16 7.93
N ASN A 34 -1.06 4.79 7.65
CA ASN A 34 0.07 4.78 8.57
C ASN A 34 -0.11 5.87 9.64
N PRO A 35 -0.37 5.53 10.92
CA PRO A 35 -0.49 6.55 11.97
C PRO A 35 0.84 7.26 12.26
N ALA A 36 1.97 6.71 11.82
CA ALA A 36 3.28 7.31 12.02
C ALA A 36 3.61 8.43 11.02
N GLU A 37 2.96 8.44 9.84
CA GLU A 37 3.25 9.40 8.77
C GLU A 37 1.99 9.72 7.97
N THR A 38 1.51 10.96 8.10
CA THR A 38 0.29 11.42 7.43
C THR A 38 0.44 11.37 5.90
N GLY A 39 -0.53 10.75 5.24
CA GLY A 39 -0.53 10.56 3.79
C GLY A 39 0.25 9.34 3.30
N SER A 40 0.84 8.57 4.22
CA SER A 40 1.38 7.24 3.92
C SER A 40 0.34 6.15 4.19
N PHE A 41 0.32 5.12 3.34
CA PHE A 41 -0.56 3.96 3.46
C PHE A 41 0.25 2.68 3.48
N LEU A 42 -0.08 1.79 4.40
CA LEU A 42 0.43 0.43 4.46
C LEU A 42 -0.44 -0.45 3.57
N ILE A 43 0.20 -1.20 2.67
CA ILE A 43 -0.45 -2.12 1.75
C ILE A 43 0.00 -3.54 2.06
N GLY A 44 -0.89 -4.36 2.58
CA GLY A 44 -0.69 -5.80 2.71
C GLY A 44 -1.12 -6.51 1.44
N TRP A 45 -0.26 -7.38 0.89
CA TRP A 45 -0.62 -8.24 -0.23
C TRP A 45 0.02 -9.63 -0.07
N ARG A 46 -0.83 -10.66 0.03
CA ARG A 46 -0.43 -12.06 0.31
C ARG A 46 0.47 -12.17 1.55
N PHE A 47 1.78 -12.38 1.35
CA PHE A 47 2.80 -12.50 2.41
C PHE A 47 3.80 -11.33 2.42
N ARG A 48 3.52 -10.28 1.64
CA ARG A 48 4.38 -9.10 1.52
C ARG A 48 3.64 -7.86 2.02
N ARG A 49 4.43 -6.89 2.47
CA ARG A 49 3.95 -5.60 2.90
C ARG A 49 4.67 -4.53 2.10
N TYR A 50 3.92 -3.55 1.67
CA TYR A 50 4.40 -2.41 0.94
C TYR A 50 3.94 -1.14 1.64
N MET A 51 4.61 -0.04 1.35
CA MET A 51 4.21 1.28 1.82
C MET A 51 4.04 2.20 0.62
N LEU A 52 2.89 2.84 0.52
CA LEU A 52 2.64 3.95 -0.39
C LEU A 52 2.96 5.24 0.34
N SER A 53 3.99 5.94 -0.10
CA SER A 53 4.33 7.28 0.41
C SER A 53 3.32 8.32 -0.09
N PRO A 54 3.17 9.47 0.58
CA PRO A 54 2.31 10.59 0.14
C PRO A 54 2.68 11.15 -1.23
N ALA A 55 3.91 10.91 -1.69
CA ALA A 55 4.37 11.21 -3.04
C ALA A 55 3.80 10.27 -4.13
N GLY A 56 2.96 9.30 -3.77
CA GLY A 56 2.37 8.33 -4.69
C GLY A 56 3.34 7.22 -5.15
N ARG A 57 4.37 6.92 -4.35
CA ARG A 57 5.37 5.88 -4.66
C ARG A 57 5.22 4.69 -3.73
N ILE A 58 5.31 3.49 -4.30
CA ILE A 58 5.27 2.23 -3.56
C ILE A 58 6.69 1.75 -3.30
N HIS A 59 6.98 1.46 -2.03
CA HIS A 59 8.24 0.87 -1.59
C HIS A 59 7.97 -0.46 -0.87
N ASP A 60 8.90 -1.41 -0.97
CA ASP A 60 8.88 -2.62 -0.14
C ASP A 60 9.02 -2.20 1.32
N PHE A 61 8.08 -2.62 2.17
CA PHE A 61 8.23 -2.39 3.59
C PHE A 61 9.18 -3.48 4.09
N PRO A 62 10.42 -3.14 4.48
CA PRO A 62 11.41 -4.15 4.81
C PRO A 62 10.83 -5.02 5.92
N ALA A 63 10.82 -6.33 5.70
CA ALA A 63 10.54 -7.28 6.77
C ALA A 63 11.43 -6.91 7.96
N PRO A 64 10.92 -6.93 9.21
CA PRO A 64 11.77 -6.74 10.37
C PRO A 64 12.90 -7.75 10.23
N SER A 65 14.09 -7.24 9.94
CA SER A 65 15.28 -8.06 9.79
C SER A 65 15.47 -8.69 11.16
N GLY A 66 15.12 -9.98 11.27
CA GLY A 66 15.39 -10.76 12.45
C GLY A 66 16.89 -10.64 12.72
N GLN A 67 17.21 -9.93 13.78
CA GLN A 67 18.53 -9.94 14.40
C GLN A 67 18.56 -11.10 15.40
#